data_AF-A0A2E2WG36-F1
#
_entry.id   AF-A0A2E2WG36-F1
#
_cell.length_a   1.000
_cell.length_b   1.000
_cell.length_c   1.000
_cell.angle_alpha   90.00
_cell.angle_beta   90.00
_cell.angle_gamma   90.00
#
_symmetry.space_group_name_H-M   'P 1'
#
loop_
_entity.id
_entity.type
_entity.pdbx_description
1 polymer ?
#
loop_
_entity_poly.entity_id
_entity_poly.type
_entity_poly.pdbx_seq_one_letter_code
_entity_poly.pdbx_strand_id
1 'polypeptide(L)'
;MRVFDSEELIRDSNVKQHTINRQNYTILKTGSASGQLRLSFMWGKFDFRLLLKSVESTEAEAQPKRSFQRDGLHYQVASLQLQLRNRWYEYVKPTAHGLQLEETQWRWEGATHHAEFPKNLLAAACQLAEQELDLESMQPIAA
;
A
#
# COMPACT_ATOMS: atom_id res chain seq x y z
N MET A 1 -38.80 8.64 -19.31
CA MET A 1 -38.10 7.56 -18.60
C MET A 1 -36.64 7.97 -18.49
N ARG A 2 -36.20 8.43 -17.31
CA ARG A 2 -34.79 8.69 -17.00
C ARG A 2 -34.40 7.65 -15.96
N VAL A 3 -33.51 6.74 -16.35
CA VAL A 3 -32.91 5.77 -15.44
C VAL A 3 -31.82 6.52 -14.69
N PHE A 4 -32.01 6.71 -13.39
CA PHE A 4 -30.95 7.12 -12.48
C PHE A 4 -30.35 5.84 -11.92
N ASP A 5 -29.26 5.37 -12.53
CA ASP A 5 -28.32 4.47 -11.85
C ASP A 5 -27.51 5.34 -10.88
N SER A 6 -27.81 5.20 -9.59
CA SER A 6 -26.92 5.66 -8.53
C SER A 6 -27.00 4.62 -7.42
N GLU A 7 -26.17 3.59 -7.55
CA GLU A 7 -25.66 2.82 -6.42
C GLU A 7 -24.91 3.77 -5.48
N GLU A 8 -25.62 4.51 -4.64
CA GLU A 8 -25.06 5.02 -3.40
C GLU A 8 -25.45 4.04 -2.29
N LEU A 9 -24.82 2.86 -2.34
CA LEU A 9 -24.83 1.98 -1.18
C LEU A 9 -23.82 2.59 -0.18
N ILE A 10 -24.36 3.37 0.75
CA ILE A 10 -23.70 3.73 2.01
C ILE A 10 -23.30 2.41 2.66
N ARG A 11 -22.05 1.99 2.48
CA ARG A 11 -21.48 0.83 3.16
C ARG A 11 -20.82 1.31 4.45
N ASP A 12 -21.33 0.80 5.56
CA ASP A 12 -20.82 0.86 6.93
C ASP A 12 -19.40 1.41 7.06
N SER A 13 -19.29 2.62 7.63
CA SER A 13 -18.01 3.23 8.00
C SER A 13 -17.49 2.61 9.30
N ASN A 14 -17.29 1.29 9.30
CA ASN A 14 -16.46 0.65 10.32
C ASN A 14 -15.00 0.90 9.92
N VAL A 15 -14.45 2.01 10.43
CA VAL A 15 -13.07 2.43 10.15
C VAL A 15 -12.13 1.34 10.66
N LYS A 16 -11.57 0.53 9.75
CA LYS A 16 -10.60 -0.49 10.11
C LYS A 16 -9.27 0.17 10.44
N GLN A 17 -8.72 -0.19 11.60
CA GLN A 17 -7.44 0.30 12.08
C GLN A 17 -6.50 -0.85 12.36
N HIS A 18 -5.22 -0.63 12.06
CA HIS A 18 -4.14 -1.57 12.32
C HIS A 18 -3.01 -0.87 13.05
N THR A 19 -2.45 -1.54 14.05
CA THR A 19 -1.25 -1.08 14.75
C THR A 19 -0.07 -1.92 14.31
N ILE A 20 0.86 -1.32 13.57
CA ILE A 20 2.11 -1.96 13.12
C ILE A 20 3.26 -1.12 13.64
N ASN A 21 4.26 -1.74 14.27
CA ASN A 21 5.44 -1.03 14.80
C ASN A 21 5.12 0.18 15.69
N ARG A 22 4.06 0.07 16.52
CA ARG A 22 3.54 1.14 17.40
C ARG A 22 3.01 2.37 16.63
N GLN A 23 2.69 2.20 15.35
CA GLN A 23 2.09 3.21 14.49
C GLN A 23 0.68 2.74 14.09
N ASN A 24 -0.27 3.67 14.13
CA ASN A 24 -1.66 3.37 13.81
C ASN A 24 -1.95 3.77 12.36
N TYR A 25 -2.49 2.82 11.60
CA TYR A 25 -2.89 2.99 10.22
C TYR A 25 -4.39 2.82 10.10
N THR A 26 -5.03 3.60 9.23
CA THR A 26 -6.46 3.48 8.94
C THR A 26 -6.65 3.01 7.50
N ILE A 27 -7.45 1.97 7.30
CA ILE A 27 -7.77 1.47 5.96
C ILE A 27 -8.90 2.31 5.37
N LEU A 28 -8.67 2.84 4.17
CA LEU A 28 -9.66 3.63 3.46
C LEU A 28 -10.47 2.79 2.49
N LYS A 29 -9.77 1.99 1.68
CA LYS A 29 -10.39 1.23 0.60
C LYS A 29 -9.46 0.13 0.11
N THR A 30 -10.04 -1.00 -0.23
CA THR A 30 -9.39 -2.03 -1.05
C THR A 30 -10.04 -2.10 -2.43
N GLY A 31 -9.30 -2.59 -3.42
CA GLY A 31 -9.82 -2.72 -4.78
C GLY A 31 -9.06 -3.75 -5.59
N SER A 32 -9.75 -4.32 -6.57
CA SER A 32 -9.19 -5.22 -7.57
C SER A 32 -9.68 -4.77 -8.94
N ALA A 33 -8.77 -4.53 -9.87
CA ALA A 33 -9.11 -4.17 -11.25
C ALA A 33 -7.97 -4.57 -12.19
N SER A 34 -8.30 -5.18 -13.33
CA SER A 34 -7.37 -5.47 -14.43
C SER A 34 -6.08 -6.19 -14.01
N GLY A 35 -6.17 -7.19 -13.12
CA GLY A 35 -5.01 -7.94 -12.63
C GLY A 35 -4.13 -7.17 -11.64
N GLN A 36 -4.60 -6.03 -11.14
CA GLN A 36 -3.96 -5.26 -10.08
C GLN A 36 -4.81 -5.26 -8.82
N LEU A 37 -4.13 -5.33 -7.67
CA LEU A 37 -4.73 -5.10 -6.36
C LEU A 37 -4.31 -3.73 -5.85
N ARG A 38 -5.22 -3.09 -5.11
CA ARG A 38 -5.00 -1.78 -4.53
C ARG A 38 -5.42 -1.81 -3.07
N LEU A 39 -4.54 -1.30 -2.22
CA LEU A 39 -4.83 -0.94 -0.84
C LEU A 39 -4.63 0.57 -0.68
N SER A 40 -5.65 1.28 -0.21
CA SER A 40 -5.58 2.67 0.19
C SER A 40 -5.69 2.77 1.71
N PHE A 41 -4.75 3.48 2.32
CA PHE A 41 -4.64 3.59 3.77
C PHE A 41 -4.07 4.95 4.17
N MET A 42 -4.24 5.31 5.44
CA MET A 42 -3.72 6.55 6.03
C MET A 42 -2.78 6.27 7.17
N TRP A 43 -1.82 7.18 7.35
CA TRP A 43 -1.11 7.37 8.61
C TRP A 43 -1.12 8.85 8.98
N GLY A 44 -1.63 9.18 10.16
CA GLY A 44 -1.87 10.56 10.57
C GLY A 44 -2.80 11.29 9.59
N LYS A 45 -2.24 12.24 8.83
CA LYS A 45 -2.96 13.04 7.81
C LYS A 45 -2.56 12.70 6.37
N PHE A 46 -1.73 11.67 6.19
CA PHE A 46 -1.15 11.34 4.90
C PHE A 46 -1.87 10.15 4.29
N ASP A 47 -2.34 10.32 3.07
CA ASP A 47 -2.98 9.27 2.28
C ASP A 47 -1.95 8.51 1.46
N PHE A 48 -2.00 7.19 1.55
CA PHE A 48 -1.16 6.28 0.81
C PHE A 48 -1.99 5.34 -0.04
N ARG A 49 -1.38 4.83 -1.10
CA ARG A 49 -1.86 3.63 -1.78
C ARG A 49 -0.71 2.70 -2.12
N LEU A 50 -0.92 1.42 -1.85
CA LEU A 50 -0.09 0.33 -2.32
C LEU A 50 -0.76 -0.30 -3.54
N LEU A 51 0.01 -0.47 -4.60
CA LEU A 51 -0.41 -1.17 -5.82
C LEU A 51 0.36 -2.48 -5.92
N LEU A 52 -0.35 -3.57 -6.15
CA LEU A 52 0.22 -4.86 -6.46
C LEU A 52 -0.18 -5.27 -7.88
N LYS A 53 0.76 -5.85 -8.61
CA LYS A 53 0.53 -6.41 -9.95
C LYS A 53 0.58 -7.93 -9.89
N SER A 54 -0.25 -8.60 -10.67
CA SER A 54 -0.08 -10.03 -10.93
C SER A 54 1.26 -10.27 -11.65
N VAL A 55 1.97 -11.32 -11.26
CA VAL A 55 3.26 -11.73 -11.84
C VAL A 55 3.31 -13.25 -12.00
N GLU A 56 4.26 -13.73 -12.81
CA GLU A 56 4.59 -15.16 -12.87
C GLU A 56 5.29 -15.62 -11.58
N SER A 57 5.22 -16.91 -11.26
CA SER A 57 5.83 -17.46 -10.03
C SER A 57 7.33 -17.22 -9.97
N THR A 58 8.04 -17.32 -11.09
CA THR A 58 9.49 -17.10 -11.18
C THR A 58 9.90 -15.66 -10.85
N GLU A 59 9.08 -14.67 -11.24
CA GLU A 59 9.29 -13.27 -10.87
C GLU A 59 9.01 -13.05 -9.39
N ALA A 60 7.98 -13.70 -8.86
CA ALA A 60 7.61 -13.63 -7.45
C ALA A 60 8.69 -14.21 -6.53
N GLU A 61 9.24 -15.38 -6.90
CA GLU A 61 10.35 -16.07 -6.23
C GLU A 61 11.66 -15.29 -6.24
N ALA A 62 11.88 -14.43 -7.25
CA ALA A 62 13.06 -13.57 -7.32
C ALA A 62 13.01 -12.40 -6.30
N GLN A 63 11.82 -12.00 -5.85
CA GLN A 63 11.64 -10.91 -4.88
C GLN A 63 10.65 -11.25 -3.75
N PRO A 64 10.88 -12.33 -2.99
CA PRO A 64 9.87 -12.93 -2.12
C PRO A 64 9.43 -12.01 -0.97
N LYS A 65 10.27 -11.07 -0.53
CA LYS A 65 9.93 -10.07 0.51
C LYS A 65 8.90 -9.02 0.05
N ARG A 66 8.61 -8.96 -1.25
CA ARG A 66 7.65 -8.03 -1.87
C ARG A 66 6.60 -8.78 -2.68
N SER A 67 6.53 -10.09 -2.52
CA SER A 67 5.67 -10.97 -3.29
C SER A 67 4.72 -11.72 -2.37
N PHE A 68 3.55 -11.99 -2.90
CA PHE A 68 2.42 -12.58 -2.19
C PHE A 68 1.75 -13.62 -3.08
N GLN A 69 1.03 -14.53 -2.44
CA GLN A 69 0.20 -15.54 -3.07
C GLN A 69 -1.26 -15.38 -2.63
N ARG A 70 -2.18 -15.64 -3.56
CA ARG A 70 -3.60 -15.87 -3.27
C ARG A 70 -4.23 -16.73 -4.36
N ASP A 71 -4.90 -17.81 -3.97
CA ASP A 71 -5.60 -18.72 -4.88
C ASP A 71 -4.73 -19.23 -6.06
N GLY A 72 -3.45 -19.50 -5.80
CA GLY A 72 -2.48 -19.94 -6.82
C GLY A 72 -1.95 -18.83 -7.75
N LEU A 73 -2.43 -17.60 -7.60
CA LEU A 73 -1.91 -16.42 -8.30
C LEU A 73 -0.82 -15.74 -7.47
N HIS A 74 0.17 -15.18 -8.15
CA HIS A 74 1.26 -14.44 -7.53
C HIS A 74 1.11 -12.94 -7.77
N TYR A 75 1.36 -12.16 -6.73
CA TYR A 75 1.32 -10.71 -6.78
C TYR A 75 2.63 -10.13 -6.26
N GLN A 76 3.05 -9.01 -6.82
CA GLN A 76 4.22 -8.29 -6.37
C GLN A 76 3.91 -6.82 -6.21
N VAL A 77 4.54 -6.17 -5.22
CA VAL A 77 4.47 -4.71 -5.07
C VAL A 77 4.93 -4.03 -6.35
N ALA A 78 4.01 -3.33 -7.01
CA ALA A 78 4.29 -2.49 -8.17
C ALA A 78 4.76 -1.11 -7.72
N SER A 79 4.04 -0.48 -6.79
CA SER A 79 4.42 0.81 -6.22
C SER A 79 3.76 1.07 -4.88
N LEU A 80 4.44 1.83 -4.02
CA LEU A 80 3.86 2.53 -2.88
C LEU A 80 3.80 4.02 -3.23
N GLN A 81 2.67 4.66 -3.02
CA GLN A 81 2.45 6.03 -3.44
C GLN A 81 1.85 6.88 -2.31
N LEU A 82 2.27 8.15 -2.25
CA LEU A 82 1.82 9.15 -1.30
C LEU A 82 1.03 10.24 -2.03
N GLN A 83 -0.13 10.63 -1.49
CA GLN A 83 -0.90 11.75 -2.02
C GLN A 83 -0.40 13.08 -1.47
N LEU A 84 0.08 13.95 -2.37
CA LEU A 84 0.46 15.33 -2.05
C LEU A 84 -0.03 16.27 -3.15
N ARG A 85 -0.69 17.36 -2.76
CA ARG A 85 -1.15 18.42 -3.69
C ARG A 85 -1.92 17.83 -4.89
N ASN A 86 -2.85 16.91 -4.64
CA ASN A 86 -3.64 16.19 -5.64
C ASN A 86 -2.83 15.35 -6.64
N ARG A 87 -1.60 14.95 -6.28
CA ARG A 87 -0.73 14.09 -7.08
C ARG A 87 -0.27 12.89 -6.27
N TRP A 88 0.00 11.79 -6.95
CA TRP A 88 0.52 10.56 -6.35
C TRP A 88 2.02 10.45 -6.62
N TYR A 89 2.82 10.72 -5.59
CA TYR A 89 4.27 10.56 -5.66
C TYR A 89 4.64 9.12 -5.35
N GLU A 90 5.61 8.57 -6.07
CA GLU A 90 6.07 7.20 -5.90
C GLU A 90 7.20 7.12 -4.89
N TYR A 91 7.11 6.15 -3.98
CA TYR A 91 8.14 5.82 -3.02
C TYR A 91 9.42 5.38 -3.74
N VAL A 92 10.55 5.95 -3.35
CA VAL A 92 11.87 5.60 -3.91
C VAL A 92 12.67 4.79 -2.89
N LYS A 93 12.99 5.40 -1.74
CA LYS A 93 13.86 4.83 -0.71
C LYS A 93 13.82 5.66 0.58
N PRO A 94 14.29 5.13 1.72
CA PRO A 94 14.69 5.97 2.83
C PRO A 94 15.96 6.77 2.48
N THR A 95 16.08 7.97 3.03
CA THR A 95 17.25 8.86 2.90
C THR A 95 17.95 9.10 4.23
N ALA A 96 17.23 9.01 5.35
CA ALA A 96 17.82 9.05 6.69
C ALA A 96 17.08 8.10 7.64
N HIS A 97 17.82 7.46 8.55
CA HIS A 97 17.27 6.53 9.52
C HIS A 97 17.09 7.20 10.88
N GLY A 98 15.87 7.15 11.42
CA GLY A 98 15.59 7.47 12.81
C GLY A 98 15.09 6.25 13.59
N LEU A 99 14.85 6.44 14.89
CA LEU A 99 14.38 5.37 15.77
C LEU A 99 12.92 5.01 15.51
N GLN A 100 12.06 6.02 15.34
CA GLN A 100 10.62 5.85 15.11
C GLN A 100 10.19 6.26 13.70
N LEU A 101 10.79 7.33 13.19
CA LEU A 101 10.53 7.85 11.85
C LEU A 101 11.79 7.72 11.00
N GLU A 102 11.61 7.61 9.69
CA GLU A 102 12.67 7.68 8.68
C GLU A 102 12.33 8.76 7.67
N GLU A 103 13.33 9.52 7.25
CA GLU A 103 13.18 10.41 6.11
C GLU A 103 13.12 9.54 4.84
N THR A 104 12.14 9.81 3.99
CA THR A 104 11.86 9.03 2.78
C THR A 104 11.82 9.95 1.57
N GLN A 105 12.28 9.43 0.44
CA GLN A 105 12.27 10.10 -0.85
C GLN A 105 11.08 9.63 -1.71
N TRP A 106 10.37 10.60 -2.28
CA TRP A 106 9.22 10.40 -3.16
C TRP A 106 9.40 11.15 -4.47
N ARG A 107 8.91 10.60 -5.58
CA ARG A 107 9.09 11.18 -6.92
C ARG A 107 7.80 11.25 -7.71
N TRP A 108 7.61 12.35 -8.43
CA TRP A 108 6.55 12.51 -9.42
C TRP A 108 7.06 13.41 -10.55
N GLU A 109 7.00 12.96 -11.81
CA GLU A 109 7.44 13.71 -13.00
C GLU A 109 8.78 14.46 -12.83
N GLY A 110 9.80 13.75 -12.33
CA GLY A 110 11.14 14.32 -12.08
C GLY A 110 11.25 15.19 -10.82
N ALA A 111 10.14 15.66 -10.24
CA ALA A 111 10.15 16.35 -8.95
C ALA A 111 10.40 15.37 -7.80
N THR A 112 11.25 15.78 -6.85
CA THR A 112 11.57 15.01 -5.65
C THR A 112 10.98 15.68 -4.41
N HIS A 113 10.44 14.88 -3.50
CA HIS A 113 9.94 15.30 -2.20
C HIS A 113 10.54 14.43 -1.10
N HIS A 114 10.92 15.06 0.01
CA HIS A 114 11.40 14.36 1.21
C HIS A 114 10.40 14.59 2.35
N ALA A 115 10.07 13.52 3.07
CA ALA A 115 9.17 13.57 4.21
C ALA A 115 9.51 12.48 5.22
N GLU A 116 9.22 12.75 6.49
CA GLU A 116 9.39 11.78 7.58
C GLU A 116 8.13 10.94 7.77
N PHE A 117 8.30 9.63 7.74
CA PHE A 117 7.22 8.65 7.93
C PHE A 117 7.64 7.56 8.91
N PRO A 118 6.71 6.73 9.40
CA PRO A 118 7.04 5.52 10.13
C PRO A 118 8.19 4.75 9.51
N LYS A 119 9.13 4.35 10.35
CA LYS A 119 10.22 3.46 9.94
C LYS A 119 9.65 2.20 9.28
N ASN A 120 10.30 1.75 8.21
CA ASN A 120 9.89 0.57 7.44
C ASN A 120 8.47 0.71 6.84
N LEU A 121 8.11 1.91 6.36
CA LEU A 121 6.76 2.19 5.83
C LEU A 121 6.31 1.19 4.76
N LEU A 122 7.20 0.80 3.84
CA LEU A 122 6.90 -0.19 2.81
C LEU A 122 6.57 -1.56 3.43
N ALA A 123 7.31 -1.97 4.46
CA ALA A 123 7.05 -3.22 5.17
C ALA A 123 5.68 -3.20 5.86
N ALA A 124 5.34 -2.07 6.51
CA ALA A 124 4.03 -1.87 7.10
C ALA A 124 2.92 -1.93 6.04
N ALA A 125 3.10 -1.28 4.89
CA ALA A 125 2.15 -1.34 3.78
C ALA A 125 1.93 -2.77 3.27
N CYS A 126 3.00 -3.57 3.18
CA CYS A 126 2.93 -4.97 2.81
C CYS A 126 2.15 -5.81 3.86
N GLN A 127 2.38 -5.58 5.15
CA GLN A 127 1.62 -6.28 6.22
C GLN A 127 0.14 -5.90 6.20
N LEU A 128 -0.20 -4.63 5.95
CA LEU A 128 -1.60 -4.21 5.76
C LEU A 128 -2.22 -4.90 4.55
N ALA A 129 -1.47 -5.09 3.47
CA ALA A 129 -1.94 -5.78 2.27
C ALA A 129 -2.21 -7.27 2.56
N GLU A 130 -1.35 -7.93 3.33
CA GLU A 130 -1.57 -9.29 3.84
C GLU A 130 -2.93 -9.40 4.55
N GLN A 131 -3.19 -8.47 5.47
CA GLN A 131 -4.38 -8.46 6.32
C GLN A 131 -5.68 -8.03 5.60
N GLU A 132 -5.60 -7.13 4.62
CA GLU A 132 -6.79 -6.51 4.02
C GLU A 132 -7.13 -7.03 2.61
N LEU A 133 -6.20 -7.72 1.94
CA LEU A 133 -6.40 -8.26 0.59
C LEU A 133 -6.40 -9.79 0.55
N ASP A 134 -6.40 -10.44 1.72
CA ASP A 134 -6.33 -11.90 1.90
C ASP A 134 -5.14 -12.50 1.14
N LEU A 135 -3.97 -11.90 1.35
CA LEU A 135 -2.73 -12.30 0.69
C LEU A 135 -1.86 -13.10 1.67
N GLU A 136 -1.12 -14.06 1.16
CA GLU A 136 -0.09 -14.79 1.92
C GLU A 136 1.29 -14.31 1.48
N SER A 137 2.10 -13.80 2.41
CA SER A 137 3.46 -13.35 2.12
C SER A 137 4.37 -14.53 1.75
N MET A 138 5.10 -14.45 0.64
CA MET A 138 6.04 -15.52 0.23
C MET A 138 7.27 -15.62 1.14
N GLN A 139 7.59 -14.54 1.86
CA GLN A 139 8.55 -14.53 2.96
C GLN A 139 8.06 -13.60 4.07
N PRO A 140 8.43 -13.87 5.35
CA PRO A 140 8.09 -12.98 6.44
C PRO A 140 8.62 -11.57 6.19
N ILE A 141 7.73 -10.58 6.27
CA ILE A 141 8.08 -9.18 6.16
C ILE A 141 8.67 -8.75 7.51
N ALA A 142 10.00 -8.68 7.60
CA ALA A 142 10.68 -8.20 8.80
C ALA A 142 10.26 -6.75 9.10
N ALA A 143 9.75 -6.54 10.31
CA ALA A 143 9.23 -5.27 10.80
C ALA A 143 10.33 -4.31 11.26
#